data_AF-A0A7N0REP8-F1
#
_entry.id   AF-A0A7N0REP8-F1
#
_cell.length_a   1.000
_cell.length_b   1.000
_cell.length_c   1.000
_cell.angle_alpha   90.00
_cell.angle_beta   90.00
_cell.angle_gamma   90.00
#
_symmetry.space_group_name_H-M   'P 1'
#
loop_
_entity.id
_entity.type
_entity.pdbx_description
1 polymer ?
#
loop_
_entity_poly.entity_id
_entity_poly.type
_entity_poly.pdbx_seq_one_letter_code
_entity_poly.pdbx_strand_id
1 'polypeptide(L)'
;MDLAVKFFLPLLLLGLVAVTFSQDDGYGQCERTVMEWKSAALDVDVKEDKHKLQELLFFLHVPRTGGRSYFHCFLKKLYPNALECPHSYDKLRFDPRKPNCRLLVTHDDYSMMTKLPRKKTSVVTILRNPTDRVFSTYEFSIEVAARFLIYPNLTSAVRMASRIRKKTNSVSTLDIWPWKYLVPWMREDLFSRRDVRKFKEHNVTKSSDSYNVEDMAMPLHKYIKDPVAQDIIHNGATFQVAGLTNNSCHAESHEVRHCVHKYRSLGTHVLEVARKRLDDMLYVGLTEDHKESATMFGNVVGSQVISQLMEKSDKEPAVNSKQGQNLHILKSLPSSIHLNRTTENMNIEDDGGQADASV
;
A
#
# COMPACT_ATOMS: atom_id res chain seq x y z
N MET A 1 63.17 -15.13 39.57
CA MET A 1 62.01 -14.74 38.75
C MET A 1 62.33 -15.07 37.31
N ASP A 2 61.79 -16.20 36.84
CA ASP A 2 62.19 -16.86 35.61
C ASP A 2 61.91 -16.08 34.33
N LEU A 3 62.85 -16.18 33.39
CA LEU A 3 62.78 -15.61 32.04
C LEU A 3 61.51 -16.04 31.28
N ALA A 4 60.96 -17.22 31.63
CA ALA A 4 59.70 -17.74 31.10
C ALA A 4 58.50 -16.84 31.43
N VAL A 5 58.40 -16.30 32.64
CA VAL A 5 57.24 -15.50 33.07
C VAL A 5 57.17 -14.15 32.34
N LYS A 6 58.33 -13.61 31.93
CA LYS A 6 58.42 -12.34 31.19
C LYS A 6 57.93 -12.42 29.74
N PHE A 7 57.93 -13.61 29.13
CA PHE A 7 57.43 -13.82 27.76
C PHE A 7 55.98 -14.29 27.71
N PHE A 8 55.53 -15.05 28.71
CA PHE A 8 54.15 -15.54 28.74
C PHE A 8 53.13 -14.44 29.06
N LEU A 9 53.46 -13.47 29.92
CA LEU A 9 52.55 -12.37 30.26
C LEU A 9 52.19 -11.46 29.06
N PRO A 10 53.14 -10.99 28.23
CA PRO A 10 52.81 -10.20 27.05
C PRO A 10 52.15 -11.01 25.94
N LEU A 11 52.41 -12.33 25.81
CA LEU A 11 51.68 -13.19 24.86
C LEU A 11 50.23 -13.44 25.30
N LEU A 12 49.97 -13.58 26.61
CA LEU A 12 48.61 -13.70 27.14
C LEU A 12 47.84 -12.37 26.98
N LEU A 13 48.50 -11.23 27.15
CA LEU A 13 47.95 -9.90 26.88
C LEU A 13 47.72 -9.65 25.38
N LEU A 14 48.62 -10.09 24.49
CA LEU A 14 48.38 -10.05 23.03
C LEU A 14 47.23 -10.99 22.62
N GLY A 15 47.11 -12.16 23.26
CA GLY A 15 46.00 -13.09 23.05
C GLY A 15 44.65 -12.53 23.54
N LEU A 16 44.64 -11.78 24.65
CA LEU A 16 43.45 -11.09 25.15
C LEU A 16 43.07 -9.87 24.29
N VAL A 17 44.04 -9.16 23.71
CA VAL A 17 43.78 -8.05 22.76
C VAL A 17 43.36 -8.56 21.38
N ALA A 18 43.80 -9.76 20.97
CA ALA A 18 43.36 -10.38 19.71
C ALA A 18 41.98 -11.06 19.80
N VAL A 19 41.45 -11.31 21.00
CA VAL A 19 40.11 -11.91 21.20
C VAL A 19 39.00 -10.85 21.37
N THR A 20 39.34 -9.56 21.42
CA THR A 20 38.37 -8.52 21.04
C THR A 20 38.30 -8.40 19.52
N PHE A 21 37.96 -9.50 18.84
CA PHE A 21 37.22 -9.36 17.59
C PHE A 21 35.94 -8.64 17.98
N SER A 22 35.82 -7.35 17.64
CA SER A 22 34.52 -6.71 17.55
C SER A 22 33.61 -7.71 16.85
N GLN A 23 32.60 -8.23 17.54
CA GLN A 23 31.51 -8.88 16.86
C GLN A 23 31.05 -7.86 15.83
N ASP A 24 31.32 -8.13 14.55
CA ASP A 24 30.70 -7.39 13.47
C ASP A 24 29.21 -7.54 13.72
N ASP A 25 28.60 -6.47 14.22
CA ASP A 25 27.20 -6.48 14.57
C ASP A 25 26.35 -6.67 13.30
N GLY A 26 26.96 -6.56 12.12
CA GLY A 26 26.39 -6.70 10.80
C GLY A 26 26.11 -5.34 10.17
N TYR A 27 26.47 -4.22 10.81
CA TYR A 27 26.20 -2.88 10.30
C TYR A 27 26.91 -2.64 8.97
N GLY A 28 28.20 -2.98 8.86
CA GLY A 28 28.98 -2.75 7.64
C GLY A 28 28.49 -3.57 6.44
N GLN A 29 27.94 -4.76 6.67
CA GLN A 29 27.25 -5.51 5.62
C GLN A 29 25.94 -4.83 5.23
N CYS A 30 25.12 -4.47 6.22
CA CYS A 30 23.84 -3.81 5.98
C CYS A 30 23.97 -2.46 5.28
N GLU A 31 24.96 -1.66 5.64
CA GLU A 31 25.24 -0.38 5.00
C GLU A 31 25.59 -0.57 3.53
N ARG A 32 26.47 -1.52 3.20
CA ARG A 32 26.78 -1.85 1.80
C ARG A 32 25.55 -2.30 1.02
N THR A 33 24.77 -3.24 1.55
CA THR A 33 23.52 -3.71 0.91
C THR A 33 22.55 -2.56 0.64
N VAL A 34 22.34 -1.66 1.61
CA VAL A 34 21.44 -0.51 1.45
C VAL A 34 22.00 0.49 0.43
N MET A 35 23.32 0.73 0.42
CA MET A 35 23.96 1.68 -0.50
C MET A 35 24.01 1.18 -1.94
N GLU A 36 24.27 -0.10 -2.16
CA GLU A 36 24.19 -0.75 -3.47
C GLU A 36 22.76 -0.68 -4.02
N TRP A 37 21.76 -1.07 -3.21
CA TRP A 37 20.35 -0.95 -3.55
C TRP A 37 19.95 0.49 -3.88
N LYS A 38 20.36 1.46 -3.05
CA LYS A 38 20.07 2.89 -3.27
C LYS A 38 20.65 3.34 -4.62
N SER A 39 21.90 3.00 -4.90
CA SER A 39 22.57 3.41 -6.13
C SER A 39 21.85 2.84 -7.35
N ALA A 40 21.51 1.54 -7.33
CA ALA A 40 20.74 0.89 -8.39
C ALA A 40 19.32 1.47 -8.53
N ALA A 41 18.70 1.91 -7.44
CA ALA A 41 17.36 2.50 -7.45
C ALA A 41 17.35 3.94 -8.01
N LEU A 42 18.44 4.69 -7.86
CA LEU A 42 18.57 6.08 -8.32
C LEU A 42 19.14 6.19 -9.74
N ASP A 43 19.89 5.20 -10.21
CA ASP A 43 20.50 5.15 -11.55
C ASP A 43 19.50 4.85 -12.69
N VAL A 44 18.20 4.91 -12.41
CA VAL A 44 17.15 4.58 -13.39
C VAL A 44 16.79 5.82 -14.23
N ASP A 45 17.03 5.73 -15.54
CA ASP A 45 16.71 6.68 -16.63
C ASP A 45 15.72 7.80 -16.25
N VAL A 46 16.21 9.04 -16.33
CA VAL A 46 15.38 10.26 -16.26
C VAL A 46 14.43 10.26 -17.46
N LYS A 47 13.11 10.31 -17.20
CA LYS A 47 12.14 10.56 -18.27
C LYS A 47 12.32 11.98 -18.81
N GLU A 48 12.27 12.13 -20.13
CA GLU A 48 12.36 13.44 -20.81
C GLU A 48 11.37 14.46 -20.25
N ASP A 49 10.13 14.03 -19.93
CA ASP A 49 9.15 14.84 -19.21
C ASP A 49 8.28 13.96 -18.28
N LYS A 50 8.39 14.21 -16.97
CA LYS A 50 7.60 13.50 -15.94
C LYS A 50 6.13 13.91 -15.92
N HIS A 51 5.80 15.10 -16.43
CA HIS A 51 4.42 15.62 -16.45
C HIS A 51 3.61 15.08 -17.64
N LYS A 52 4.26 14.37 -18.56
CA LYS A 52 3.59 13.72 -19.69
C LYS A 52 3.14 12.30 -19.33
N LEU A 53 1.84 12.06 -19.48
CA LEU A 53 1.22 10.75 -19.35
C LEU A 53 1.76 9.80 -20.41
N GLN A 54 2.26 8.64 -19.98
CA GLN A 54 2.72 7.56 -20.84
C GLN A 54 1.59 6.57 -21.17
N GLU A 55 1.87 5.55 -21.99
CA GLU A 55 0.86 4.59 -22.47
C GLU A 55 0.09 3.86 -21.36
N LEU A 56 0.81 3.48 -20.29
CA LEU A 56 0.29 2.79 -19.11
C LEU A 56 0.31 3.74 -17.90
N LEU A 57 -0.83 3.87 -17.22
CA LEU A 57 -0.94 4.51 -15.92
C LEU A 57 -0.94 3.46 -14.81
N PHE A 58 0.07 3.50 -13.96
CA PHE A 58 0.15 2.70 -12.75
C PHE A 58 -0.26 3.55 -11.54
N PHE A 59 -1.42 3.24 -10.96
CA PHE A 59 -1.82 3.79 -9.67
C PHE A 59 -1.26 2.93 -8.54
N LEU A 60 -0.19 3.42 -7.91
CA LEU A 60 0.36 2.87 -6.69
C LEU A 60 -0.58 3.20 -5.53
N HIS A 61 -1.48 2.29 -5.19
CA HIS A 61 -2.51 2.55 -4.19
C HIS A 61 -1.97 2.26 -2.79
N VAL A 62 -1.57 3.32 -2.09
CA VAL A 62 -1.19 3.22 -0.68
C VAL A 62 -2.45 3.01 0.16
N PRO A 63 -2.53 1.95 0.99
CA PRO A 63 -3.72 1.70 1.80
C PRO A 63 -4.02 2.85 2.76
N ARG A 64 -5.33 3.13 2.92
CA ARG A 64 -5.89 4.13 3.85
C ARG A 64 -5.57 5.60 3.52
N THR A 65 -5.29 5.90 2.24
CA THR A 65 -5.06 7.26 1.73
C THR A 65 -6.19 7.77 0.80
N GLY A 66 -7.39 7.19 0.92
CA GLY A 66 -8.53 7.58 0.05
C GLY A 66 -8.42 7.08 -1.39
N GLY A 67 -7.48 6.20 -1.71
CA GLY A 67 -7.28 5.71 -3.09
C GLY A 67 -8.46 4.96 -3.70
N ARG A 68 -9.35 4.34 -2.89
CA ARG A 68 -10.63 3.79 -3.40
C ARG A 68 -11.50 4.88 -4.04
N SER A 69 -11.57 6.07 -3.45
CA SER A 69 -12.32 7.20 -4.01
C SER A 69 -11.71 7.66 -5.33
N TYR A 70 -10.38 7.78 -5.40
CA TYR A 70 -9.68 8.11 -6.65
C TYR A 70 -9.94 7.07 -7.75
N PHE A 71 -9.89 5.79 -7.40
CA PHE A 71 -10.16 4.72 -8.34
C PHE A 71 -11.59 4.76 -8.87
N HIS A 72 -12.60 4.82 -8.01
CA HIS A 72 -14.00 4.72 -8.41
C HIS A 72 -14.56 6.01 -9.02
N CYS A 73 -14.19 7.18 -8.50
CA CYS A 73 -14.75 8.46 -8.95
C CYS A 73 -14.03 9.01 -10.18
N PHE A 74 -12.74 8.72 -10.36
CA PHE A 74 -11.95 9.25 -11.47
C PHE A 74 -11.50 8.16 -12.43
N LEU A 75 -10.65 7.23 -11.98
CA LEU A 75 -9.99 6.30 -12.89
C LEU A 75 -10.98 5.38 -13.63
N LYS A 76 -11.97 4.82 -12.94
CA LYS A 76 -13.04 4.01 -13.55
C LYS A 76 -13.95 4.78 -14.51
N LYS A 77 -13.99 6.10 -14.41
CA LYS A 77 -14.76 6.95 -15.33
C LYS A 77 -13.93 7.34 -16.55
N LEU A 78 -12.61 7.47 -16.39
CA LEU A 78 -11.67 7.82 -17.44
C LEU A 78 -11.26 6.63 -18.32
N TYR A 79 -11.08 5.45 -17.73
CA TYR A 79 -10.66 4.24 -18.43
C TYR A 79 -11.83 3.26 -18.57
N PRO A 80 -12.25 2.90 -19.80
CA PRO A 80 -13.18 1.79 -20.01
C PRO A 80 -12.61 0.47 -19.48
N ASN A 81 -13.47 -0.44 -19.02
CA ASN A 81 -13.08 -1.76 -18.51
C ASN A 81 -12.14 -2.55 -19.44
N ALA A 82 -12.26 -2.37 -20.77
CA ALA A 82 -11.40 -3.04 -21.74
C ALA A 82 -9.94 -2.56 -21.72
N LEU A 83 -9.67 -1.39 -21.12
CA LEU A 83 -8.35 -0.80 -20.92
C LEU A 83 -7.79 -1.05 -19.51
N GLU A 84 -8.62 -1.54 -18.59
CA GLU A 84 -8.16 -1.97 -17.26
C GLU A 84 -7.34 -3.24 -17.40
N CYS A 85 -6.18 -3.24 -16.78
CA CYS A 85 -5.37 -4.45 -16.72
C CYS A 85 -6.07 -5.49 -15.80
N PRO A 86 -5.92 -6.80 -16.06
CA PRO A 86 -6.52 -7.83 -15.22
C PRO A 86 -6.19 -7.63 -13.74
N HIS A 87 -7.20 -7.79 -12.87
CA HIS A 87 -7.00 -7.59 -11.44
C HIS A 87 -5.94 -8.53 -10.87
N SER A 88 -4.93 -7.95 -10.22
CA SER A 88 -3.77 -8.68 -9.71
C SER A 88 -3.19 -7.96 -8.50
N TYR A 89 -3.97 -7.87 -7.44
CA TYR A 89 -3.64 -7.09 -6.23
C TYR A 89 -2.66 -7.82 -5.27
N ASP A 90 -2.28 -9.07 -5.56
CA ASP A 90 -1.37 -9.86 -4.72
C ASP A 90 0.01 -10.08 -5.39
N LYS A 91 0.01 -10.44 -6.67
CA LYS A 91 1.16 -10.59 -7.57
C LYS A 91 0.67 -10.30 -8.98
N LEU A 92 1.52 -9.81 -9.87
CA LEU A 92 1.20 -9.68 -11.30
C LEU A 92 1.01 -11.06 -11.95
N ARG A 93 -0.23 -11.40 -12.35
CA ARG A 93 -0.61 -12.69 -12.98
C ARG A 93 -0.91 -12.55 -14.47
N PHE A 94 -0.58 -11.42 -15.06
CA PHE A 94 -0.79 -11.13 -16.48
C PHE A 94 0.45 -10.42 -17.05
N ASP A 95 0.58 -10.43 -18.37
CA ASP A 95 1.62 -9.68 -19.05
C ASP A 95 1.16 -8.22 -19.25
N PRO A 96 1.74 -7.23 -18.53
CA PRO A 96 1.39 -5.83 -18.64
C PRO A 96 1.84 -5.19 -19.95
N ARG A 97 2.60 -5.92 -20.79
CA ARG A 97 3.03 -5.48 -22.12
C ARG A 97 1.94 -5.67 -23.18
N LYS A 98 0.82 -6.33 -22.84
CA LYS A 98 -0.32 -6.48 -23.75
C LYS A 98 -0.93 -5.11 -24.08
N PRO A 99 -1.27 -4.84 -25.35
CA PRO A 99 -1.62 -3.50 -25.84
C PRO A 99 -2.86 -2.88 -25.18
N ASN A 100 -3.75 -3.72 -24.64
CA ASN A 100 -5.01 -3.27 -24.02
C ASN A 100 -4.87 -2.98 -22.52
N CYS A 101 -3.69 -3.15 -21.92
CA CYS A 101 -3.46 -2.83 -20.51
C CYS A 101 -2.95 -1.39 -20.38
N ARG A 102 -3.83 -0.45 -20.03
CA ARG A 102 -3.51 0.98 -19.88
C ARG A 102 -3.72 1.54 -18.48
N LEU A 103 -4.44 0.83 -17.62
CA LEU A 103 -4.60 1.19 -16.21
C LEU A 103 -4.30 -0.02 -15.32
N LEU A 104 -3.23 0.08 -14.52
CA LEU A 104 -2.91 -0.89 -13.47
C LEU A 104 -3.12 -0.23 -12.10
N VAL A 105 -3.81 -0.92 -11.20
CA VAL A 105 -4.03 -0.49 -9.81
C VAL A 105 -3.71 -1.66 -8.89
N THR A 106 -2.81 -1.47 -7.92
CA THR A 106 -2.48 -2.50 -6.93
C THR A 106 -2.03 -1.88 -5.60
N HIS A 107 -2.15 -2.66 -4.52
CA HIS A 107 -1.55 -2.36 -3.22
C HIS A 107 -0.14 -2.96 -3.08
N ASP A 108 0.42 -3.55 -4.14
CA ASP A 108 1.84 -3.85 -4.20
C ASP A 108 2.66 -2.55 -4.06
N ASP A 109 3.97 -2.71 -3.96
CA ASP A 109 4.90 -1.60 -3.86
C ASP A 109 5.56 -1.25 -5.20
N TYR A 110 6.38 -0.21 -5.19
CA TYR A 110 7.03 0.32 -6.37
C TYR A 110 7.98 -0.68 -7.06
N SER A 111 8.38 -1.78 -6.39
CA SER A 111 9.16 -2.84 -7.05
C SER A 111 8.44 -3.45 -8.25
N MET A 112 7.10 -3.30 -8.33
CA MET A 112 6.31 -3.66 -9.51
C MET A 112 6.80 -3.00 -10.80
N MET A 113 7.43 -1.83 -10.73
CA MET A 113 7.99 -1.14 -11.90
C MET A 113 9.03 -1.96 -12.67
N THR A 114 9.63 -3.00 -12.07
CA THR A 114 10.54 -3.90 -12.77
C THR A 114 9.84 -4.89 -13.71
N LYS A 115 8.54 -5.11 -13.49
CA LYS A 115 7.68 -5.94 -14.34
C LYS A 115 6.95 -5.13 -15.41
N LEU A 116 6.96 -3.80 -15.31
CA LEU A 116 6.26 -2.90 -16.21
C LEU A 116 7.21 -2.33 -17.29
N PRO A 117 6.70 -1.93 -18.47
CA PRO A 117 7.52 -1.23 -19.46
C PRO A 117 7.88 0.18 -18.94
N ARG A 118 9.04 0.31 -18.27
CA ARG A 118 9.43 1.50 -17.51
C ARG A 118 9.28 2.82 -18.29
N LYS A 119 9.79 2.87 -19.53
CA LYS A 119 9.73 4.07 -20.40
C LYS A 119 8.30 4.46 -20.80
N LYS A 120 7.36 3.52 -20.74
CA LYS A 120 5.96 3.70 -21.15
C LYS A 120 4.96 3.71 -19.98
N THR A 121 5.45 3.78 -18.74
CA THR A 121 4.61 3.70 -17.54
C THR A 121 4.68 4.99 -16.73
N SER A 122 3.58 5.70 -16.58
CA SER A 122 3.44 6.80 -15.61
C SER A 122 2.94 6.26 -14.28
N VAL A 123 3.47 6.77 -13.17
CA VAL A 123 3.06 6.37 -11.82
C VAL A 123 2.31 7.52 -11.17
N VAL A 124 1.22 7.22 -10.48
CA VAL A 124 0.52 8.17 -9.61
C VAL A 124 0.26 7.55 -8.25
N THR A 125 0.15 8.36 -7.21
CA THR A 125 -0.22 7.89 -5.86
C THR A 125 -0.95 8.95 -5.07
N ILE A 126 -1.55 8.53 -3.95
CA ILE A 126 -2.15 9.42 -2.95
C ILE A 126 -1.53 9.05 -1.59
N LEU A 127 -1.05 10.05 -0.88
CA LEU A 127 -0.51 9.92 0.46
C LEU A 127 -1.45 10.54 1.49
N ARG A 128 -1.12 10.33 2.77
CA ARG A 128 -1.87 10.83 3.92
C ARG A 128 -0.89 11.12 5.04
N ASN A 129 -1.24 12.05 5.92
CA ASN A 129 -0.61 12.20 7.22
C ASN A 129 -0.32 10.80 7.86
N PRO A 130 0.94 10.50 8.22
CA PRO A 130 1.32 9.17 8.68
C PRO A 130 0.55 8.70 9.93
N THR A 131 0.27 9.61 10.86
CA THR A 131 -0.44 9.30 12.10
C THR A 131 -1.89 8.93 11.80
N ASP A 132 -2.59 9.77 11.03
CA ASP A 132 -3.99 9.48 10.66
C ASP A 132 -4.12 8.20 9.85
N ARG A 133 -3.11 7.88 9.02
CA ARG A 133 -3.05 6.61 8.30
C ARG A 133 -2.94 5.43 9.27
N VAL A 134 -2.17 5.53 10.35
CA VAL A 134 -2.05 4.49 11.39
C VAL A 134 -3.38 4.28 12.10
N PHE A 135 -4.04 5.35 12.58
CA PHE A 135 -5.37 5.27 13.21
C PHE A 135 -6.38 4.60 12.29
N SER A 136 -6.47 5.08 11.05
CA SER A 136 -7.36 4.53 10.03
C SER A 136 -7.05 3.06 9.68
N THR A 137 -5.79 2.63 9.80
CA THR A 137 -5.38 1.23 9.60
C THR A 137 -5.80 0.35 10.78
N TYR A 138 -5.66 0.84 12.01
CA TYR A 138 -6.11 0.17 13.23
C TYR A 138 -7.63 -0.06 13.19
N GLU A 139 -8.40 1.01 12.97
CA GLU A 139 -9.86 0.95 12.88
C GLU A 139 -10.33 -0.03 11.80
N PHE A 140 -9.75 0.06 10.60
CA PHE A 140 -10.12 -0.82 9.49
C PHE A 140 -9.78 -2.29 9.77
N SER A 141 -8.65 -2.56 10.44
CA SER A 141 -8.25 -3.92 10.78
C SER A 141 -9.24 -4.55 11.77
N ILE A 142 -9.69 -3.78 12.76
CA ILE A 142 -10.74 -4.20 13.70
C ILE A 142 -12.07 -4.39 12.98
N GLU A 143 -12.51 -3.41 12.20
CA GLU A 143 -13.79 -3.43 11.49
C GLU A 143 -13.90 -4.68 10.60
N VAL A 144 -12.89 -4.94 9.77
CA VAL A 144 -12.90 -6.09 8.85
C VAL A 144 -12.78 -7.41 9.62
N ALA A 145 -11.95 -7.47 10.66
CA ALA A 145 -11.83 -8.67 11.50
C ALA A 145 -13.13 -9.00 12.24
N ALA A 146 -13.85 -7.98 12.73
CA ALA A 146 -15.10 -8.14 13.47
C ALA A 146 -16.21 -8.79 12.64
N ARG A 147 -16.19 -8.62 11.30
CA ARG A 147 -17.15 -9.29 10.38
C ARG A 147 -17.10 -10.82 10.48
N PHE A 148 -15.98 -11.39 10.95
CA PHE A 148 -15.84 -12.83 11.14
C PHE A 148 -16.40 -13.32 12.48
N LEU A 149 -16.78 -12.44 13.42
CA LEU A 149 -17.31 -12.83 14.72
C LEU A 149 -18.71 -13.46 14.64
N ILE A 150 -19.38 -13.37 13.49
CA ILE A 150 -20.61 -14.13 13.17
C ILE A 150 -20.38 -15.64 13.26
N TYR A 151 -19.14 -16.12 13.09
CA TYR A 151 -18.81 -17.53 13.15
C TYR A 151 -18.56 -18.00 14.60
N PRO A 152 -18.93 -19.24 14.93
CA PRO A 152 -18.91 -19.72 16.31
C PRO A 152 -17.50 -19.76 16.91
N ASN A 153 -16.47 -20.04 16.11
CA ASN A 153 -15.07 -20.08 16.53
C ASN A 153 -14.13 -19.72 15.37
N LEU A 154 -12.86 -19.46 15.71
CA LEU A 154 -11.83 -19.04 14.76
C LEU A 154 -11.65 -20.06 13.63
N THR A 155 -11.64 -21.36 13.95
CA THR A 155 -11.48 -22.44 12.96
C THR A 155 -12.59 -22.39 11.90
N SER A 156 -13.84 -22.20 12.32
CA SER A 156 -14.98 -22.03 11.42
C SER A 156 -14.82 -20.79 10.54
N ALA A 157 -14.40 -19.66 11.12
CA ALA A 157 -14.17 -18.43 10.38
C ALA A 157 -13.08 -18.59 9.30
N VAL A 158 -11.95 -19.21 9.64
CA VAL A 158 -10.85 -19.47 8.69
C VAL A 158 -11.31 -20.40 7.56
N ARG A 159 -12.03 -21.47 7.91
CA ARG A 159 -12.55 -22.43 6.92
C ARG A 159 -13.53 -21.76 5.96
N MET A 160 -14.45 -20.96 6.47
CA MET A 160 -15.43 -20.26 5.64
C MET A 160 -14.79 -19.19 4.77
N ALA A 161 -13.84 -18.41 5.30
CA ALA A 161 -13.06 -17.46 4.51
C ALA A 161 -12.34 -18.13 3.32
N SER A 162 -11.73 -19.30 3.56
CA SER A 162 -11.07 -20.08 2.50
C SER A 162 -12.05 -20.60 1.45
N ARG A 163 -13.24 -21.09 1.87
CA ARG A 163 -14.28 -21.55 0.95
C ARG A 163 -14.83 -20.44 0.07
N ILE A 164 -15.16 -19.29 0.66
CA ILE A 164 -15.65 -18.12 -0.08
C ILE A 164 -14.61 -17.68 -1.09
N ARG A 165 -13.33 -17.58 -0.68
CA ARG A 165 -12.22 -17.23 -1.57
C ARG A 165 -12.08 -18.18 -2.76
N LYS A 166 -12.32 -19.48 -2.60
CA LYS A 166 -12.29 -20.46 -3.71
C LYS A 166 -13.48 -20.32 -4.65
N LYS A 167 -14.65 -19.92 -4.12
CA LYS A 167 -15.91 -19.82 -4.88
C LYS A 167 -15.97 -18.54 -5.70
N THR A 168 -15.55 -17.43 -5.12
CA THR A 168 -15.49 -16.15 -5.81
C THR A 168 -14.12 -16.06 -6.45
N ASN A 169 -14.00 -16.13 -7.78
CA ASN A 169 -12.76 -15.75 -8.50
C ASN A 169 -12.43 -14.23 -8.36
N SER A 170 -12.94 -13.60 -7.30
CA SER A 170 -12.79 -12.20 -6.91
C SER A 170 -11.67 -12.10 -5.88
N VAL A 171 -10.93 -11.00 -5.95
CA VAL A 171 -9.86 -10.70 -5.00
C VAL A 171 -10.47 -10.23 -3.68
N SER A 172 -10.18 -10.96 -2.60
CA SER A 172 -10.64 -10.61 -1.25
C SER A 172 -9.71 -9.60 -0.59
N THR A 173 -10.23 -8.80 0.35
CA THR A 173 -9.40 -8.03 1.29
C THR A 173 -8.35 -8.91 1.98
N LEU A 174 -8.65 -10.19 2.24
CA LEU A 174 -7.71 -11.15 2.83
C LEU A 174 -6.55 -11.56 1.91
N ASP A 175 -6.55 -11.15 0.64
CA ASP A 175 -5.53 -11.55 -0.33
C ASP A 175 -4.56 -10.41 -0.66
N ILE A 176 -4.87 -9.19 -0.19
CA ILE A 176 -4.20 -7.97 -0.61
C ILE A 176 -3.33 -7.44 0.53
N TRP A 177 -2.15 -6.93 0.20
CA TRP A 177 -1.32 -6.23 1.18
C TRP A 177 -1.99 -4.91 1.65
N PRO A 178 -1.88 -4.51 2.93
CA PRO A 178 -1.34 -5.22 4.09
C PRO A 178 -2.36 -6.13 4.77
N TRP A 179 -3.62 -6.09 4.32
CA TRP A 179 -4.77 -6.70 4.97
C TRP A 179 -4.70 -8.23 5.09
N LYS A 180 -4.03 -8.89 4.15
CA LYS A 180 -3.75 -10.34 4.21
C LYS A 180 -2.98 -10.76 5.47
N TYR A 181 -2.30 -9.83 6.13
CA TYR A 181 -1.62 -10.05 7.41
C TYR A 181 -2.40 -9.46 8.58
N LEU A 182 -2.83 -8.19 8.45
CA LEU A 182 -3.45 -7.46 9.55
C LEU A 182 -4.82 -8.00 9.94
N VAL A 183 -5.64 -8.40 8.97
CA VAL A 183 -7.00 -8.89 9.25
C VAL A 183 -6.96 -10.26 9.94
N PRO A 184 -6.18 -11.26 9.50
CA PRO A 184 -6.04 -12.51 10.25
C PRO A 184 -5.52 -12.30 11.67
N TRP A 185 -4.50 -11.47 11.85
CA TRP A 185 -3.94 -11.14 13.17
C TRP A 185 -4.97 -10.51 14.09
N MET A 186 -5.68 -9.48 13.64
CA MET A 186 -6.71 -8.83 14.45
C MET A 186 -7.91 -9.76 14.70
N ARG A 187 -8.25 -10.64 13.75
CA ARG A 187 -9.30 -11.65 13.94
C ARG A 187 -8.96 -12.58 15.10
N GLU A 188 -7.72 -13.07 15.19
CA GLU A 188 -7.28 -13.91 16.31
C GLU A 188 -7.42 -13.22 17.67
N ASP A 189 -7.03 -11.94 17.76
CA ASP A 189 -7.21 -11.13 18.96
C ASP A 189 -8.70 -11.00 19.35
N LEU A 190 -9.57 -10.63 18.40
CA LEU A 190 -11.01 -10.47 18.66
C LEU A 190 -11.70 -11.76 19.11
N PHE A 191 -11.35 -12.90 18.50
CA PHE A 191 -11.87 -14.21 18.91
C PHE A 191 -11.41 -14.56 20.33
N SER A 192 -10.13 -14.37 20.63
CA SER A 192 -9.56 -14.64 21.96
C SER A 192 -10.27 -13.83 23.05
N ARG A 193 -10.48 -12.53 22.83
CA ARG A 193 -11.18 -11.65 23.78
C ARG A 193 -12.66 -11.98 23.90
N ARG A 194 -13.34 -12.29 22.80
CA ARG A 194 -14.75 -12.74 22.82
C ARG A 194 -14.90 -14.01 23.64
N ASP A 195 -14.02 -14.99 23.44
CA ASP A 195 -14.11 -16.28 24.11
C ASP A 195 -13.87 -16.12 25.62
N VAL A 196 -12.88 -15.32 26.03
CA VAL A 196 -12.68 -14.93 27.45
C VAL A 196 -13.92 -14.26 28.05
N ARG A 197 -14.59 -13.35 27.32
CA ARG A 197 -15.83 -12.69 27.79
C ARG A 197 -16.98 -13.67 27.98
N LYS A 198 -17.11 -14.70 27.12
CA LYS A 198 -18.12 -15.74 27.30
C LYS A 198 -17.93 -16.53 28.59
N PHE A 199 -16.68 -16.75 29.01
CA PHE A 199 -16.37 -17.45 30.27
C PHE A 199 -16.54 -16.59 31.53
N LYS A 200 -16.42 -15.26 31.43
CA LYS A 200 -16.32 -14.35 32.60
C LYS A 200 -17.64 -13.78 33.13
N GLU A 201 -18.81 -14.27 32.69
CA GLU A 201 -20.14 -13.79 33.13
C GLU A 201 -20.22 -12.28 33.47
N HIS A 202 -20.41 -11.43 32.45
CA HIS A 202 -21.09 -10.12 32.54
C HIS A 202 -20.46 -8.93 33.29
N ASN A 203 -19.14 -8.84 33.48
CA ASN A 203 -18.50 -7.57 33.83
C ASN A 203 -17.67 -7.00 32.68
N VAL A 204 -18.34 -6.49 31.63
CA VAL A 204 -17.68 -5.69 30.59
C VAL A 204 -17.44 -4.30 31.15
N THR A 205 -16.18 -3.93 31.37
CA THR A 205 -15.87 -2.58 31.83
C THR A 205 -16.09 -1.61 30.68
N LYS A 206 -17.04 -0.69 30.84
CA LYS A 206 -17.30 0.34 29.83
C LYS A 206 -16.16 1.36 29.88
N SER A 207 -15.19 1.23 28.97
CA SER A 207 -14.13 2.22 28.79
C SER A 207 -14.70 3.47 28.11
N SER A 208 -14.29 4.66 28.57
CA SER A 208 -14.56 5.94 27.90
C SER A 208 -13.57 6.24 26.77
N ASP A 209 -12.48 5.46 26.67
CA ASP A 209 -11.47 5.59 25.63
C ASP A 209 -11.69 4.54 24.54
N SER A 210 -12.15 5.00 23.36
CA SER A 210 -12.41 4.17 22.18
C SER A 210 -11.17 3.42 21.67
N TYR A 211 -9.95 3.85 22.03
CA TYR A 211 -8.69 3.22 21.65
C TYR A 211 -8.09 2.36 22.76
N ASN A 212 -8.74 2.28 23.92
CA ASN A 212 -8.37 1.44 25.04
C ASN A 212 -9.56 0.61 25.53
N VAL A 213 -9.96 -0.35 24.70
CA VAL A 213 -11.09 -1.26 24.92
C VAL A 213 -10.61 -2.71 25.08
N GLU A 214 -9.72 -2.95 26.06
CA GLU A 214 -9.04 -4.24 26.26
C GLU A 214 -10.01 -5.45 26.28
N ASP A 215 -11.20 -5.32 26.86
CA ASP A 215 -12.15 -6.45 26.86
C ASP A 215 -12.69 -6.77 25.46
N MET A 216 -12.61 -5.85 24.50
CA MET A 216 -13.21 -5.97 23.18
C MET A 216 -12.21 -6.21 22.05
N ALA A 217 -11.13 -5.43 22.02
CA ALA A 217 -10.12 -5.44 20.98
C ALA A 217 -8.76 -5.04 21.57
N MET A 218 -7.68 -5.40 20.89
CA MET A 218 -6.33 -4.95 21.24
C MET A 218 -6.28 -3.42 21.33
N PRO A 219 -5.94 -2.84 22.49
CA PRO A 219 -5.78 -1.38 22.58
C PRO A 219 -4.74 -0.85 21.61
N LEU A 220 -4.95 0.38 21.12
CA LEU A 220 -4.08 1.01 20.14
C LEU A 220 -2.62 1.05 20.60
N HIS A 221 -2.37 1.33 21.87
CA HIS A 221 -1.01 1.40 22.42
C HIS A 221 -0.28 0.05 22.42
N LYS A 222 -1.02 -1.08 22.50
CA LYS A 222 -0.47 -2.43 22.30
C LYS A 222 -0.28 -2.70 20.81
N TYR A 223 -1.29 -2.37 20.00
CA TYR A 223 -1.28 -2.55 18.56
C TYR A 223 -0.06 -1.90 17.90
N ILE A 224 0.23 -0.61 18.16
CA ILE A 224 1.37 0.09 17.53
C ILE A 224 2.73 -0.41 18.01
N LYS A 225 2.80 -1.09 19.17
CA LYS A 225 4.04 -1.65 19.70
C LYS A 225 4.27 -3.09 19.25
N ASP A 226 3.24 -3.75 18.74
CA ASP A 226 3.32 -5.14 18.30
C ASP A 226 4.28 -5.29 17.09
N PRO A 227 5.11 -6.35 17.06
CA PRO A 227 6.01 -6.62 15.93
C PRO A 227 5.31 -6.64 14.57
N VAL A 228 4.05 -7.10 14.48
CA VAL A 228 3.29 -7.10 13.22
C VAL A 228 3.03 -5.68 12.73
N ALA A 229 2.69 -4.75 13.63
CA ALA A 229 2.50 -3.35 13.27
C ALA A 229 3.82 -2.65 12.94
N GLN A 230 4.89 -2.96 13.69
CA GLN A 230 6.23 -2.40 13.43
C GLN A 230 6.79 -2.86 12.08
N ASP A 231 6.51 -4.10 11.66
CA ASP A 231 6.83 -4.55 10.32
C ASP A 231 5.91 -3.84 9.31
N ILE A 232 4.60 -4.05 9.40
CA ILE A 232 3.73 -3.78 8.25
C ILE A 232 3.29 -2.31 8.14
N ILE A 233 3.07 -1.65 9.27
CA ILE A 233 2.37 -0.36 9.33
C ILE A 233 3.36 0.79 9.46
N HIS A 234 4.35 0.64 10.33
CA HIS A 234 5.37 1.67 10.57
C HIS A 234 6.16 1.93 9.29
N ASN A 235 6.19 3.20 8.86
CA ASN A 235 6.78 3.61 7.58
C ASN A 235 6.21 2.86 6.36
N GLY A 236 5.05 2.20 6.48
CA GLY A 236 4.51 1.34 5.42
C GLY A 236 4.31 2.06 4.10
N ALA A 237 3.85 3.32 4.12
CA ALA A 237 3.74 4.15 2.91
C ALA A 237 5.11 4.43 2.28
N THR A 238 6.11 4.81 3.09
CA THR A 238 7.49 5.03 2.62
C THR A 238 8.08 3.76 2.02
N PHE A 239 7.92 2.61 2.68
CA PHE A 239 8.39 1.33 2.15
C PHE A 239 7.65 0.93 0.87
N GLN A 240 6.36 1.23 0.75
CA GLN A 240 5.60 0.95 -0.46
C GLN A 240 6.06 1.81 -1.64
N VAL A 241 6.34 3.09 -1.42
CA VAL A 241 6.93 3.98 -2.44
C VAL A 241 8.38 3.57 -2.76
N ALA A 242 9.15 3.15 -1.76
CA ALA A 242 10.51 2.67 -1.92
C ALA A 242 10.61 1.25 -2.49
N GLY A 243 9.49 0.52 -2.64
CA GLY A 243 9.53 -0.86 -3.16
C GLY A 243 10.25 -1.82 -2.21
N LEU A 244 10.02 -1.67 -0.90
CA LEU A 244 10.67 -2.40 0.20
C LEU A 244 9.64 -2.94 1.21
N THR A 245 8.40 -3.19 0.80
CA THR A 245 7.45 -3.86 1.69
C THR A 245 7.82 -5.33 1.84
N ASN A 246 7.20 -6.03 2.79
CA ASN A 246 7.29 -7.49 2.84
C ASN A 246 6.56 -8.19 1.66
N ASN A 247 5.96 -7.42 0.74
CA ASN A 247 5.37 -7.91 -0.51
C ASN A 247 6.17 -7.52 -1.76
N SER A 248 7.39 -6.99 -1.62
CA SER A 248 8.23 -6.60 -2.76
C SER A 248 8.53 -7.77 -3.71
N CYS A 249 8.77 -7.44 -4.98
CA CYS A 249 9.03 -8.43 -6.02
C CYS A 249 10.45 -9.01 -6.00
N HIS A 250 11.41 -8.34 -5.35
CA HIS A 250 12.82 -8.73 -5.35
C HIS A 250 13.24 -9.23 -3.97
N ALA A 251 14.04 -10.31 -3.95
CA ALA A 251 14.59 -10.88 -2.72
C ALA A 251 15.48 -9.87 -1.99
N GLU A 252 16.32 -9.13 -2.72
CA GLU A 252 17.17 -8.05 -2.20
C GLU A 252 16.38 -7.00 -1.40
N SER A 253 15.16 -6.67 -1.83
CA SER A 253 14.30 -5.72 -1.12
C SER A 253 13.99 -6.18 0.31
N HIS A 254 13.90 -7.49 0.54
CA HIS A 254 13.69 -8.05 1.87
C HIS A 254 14.94 -7.95 2.76
N GLU A 255 16.14 -8.08 2.18
CA GLU A 255 17.42 -7.91 2.88
C GLU A 255 17.65 -6.44 3.26
N VAL A 256 17.45 -5.51 2.32
CA VAL A 256 17.51 -4.06 2.57
C VAL A 256 16.53 -3.68 3.69
N ARG A 257 15.30 -4.19 3.62
CA ARG A 257 14.28 -3.97 4.64
C ARG A 257 14.72 -4.48 6.01
N HIS A 258 15.28 -5.69 6.08
CA HIS A 258 15.80 -6.26 7.33
C HIS A 258 16.89 -5.35 7.93
N CYS A 259 17.82 -4.89 7.10
CA CYS A 259 18.90 -3.99 7.52
C CYS A 259 18.38 -2.66 8.05
N VAL A 260 17.40 -2.04 7.39
CA VAL A 260 16.81 -0.76 7.84
C VAL A 260 15.97 -0.93 9.11
N HIS A 261 15.33 -2.08 9.30
CA HIS A 261 14.61 -2.39 10.53
C HIS A 261 15.58 -2.56 11.71
N LYS A 262 16.71 -3.25 11.49
CA LYS A 262 17.77 -3.44 12.49
C LYS A 262 18.52 -2.15 12.80
N TYR A 263 18.86 -1.37 11.78
CA TYR A 263 19.64 -0.13 11.88
C TYR A 263 18.86 1.05 11.33
N ARG A 264 18.12 1.73 12.23
CA ARG A 264 17.23 2.84 11.86
C ARG A 264 17.94 4.01 11.15
N SER A 265 19.24 4.20 11.38
CA SER A 265 20.05 5.23 10.71
C SER A 265 20.07 5.05 9.19
N LEU A 266 20.07 3.80 8.71
CA LEU A 266 20.03 3.46 7.28
C LEU A 266 18.70 3.84 6.62
N GLY A 267 17.65 4.12 7.41
CA GLY A 267 16.35 4.58 6.92
C GLY A 267 16.42 5.91 6.15
N THR A 268 17.46 6.72 6.36
CA THR A 268 17.69 7.96 5.59
C THR A 268 17.86 7.68 4.10
N HIS A 269 18.53 6.58 3.74
CA HIS A 269 18.71 6.17 2.34
C HIS A 269 17.39 5.73 1.70
N VAL A 270 16.54 5.05 2.45
CA VAL A 270 15.20 4.68 1.99
C VAL A 270 14.33 5.91 1.74
N LEU A 271 14.41 6.90 2.64
CA LEU A 271 13.67 8.16 2.49
C LEU A 271 14.12 8.93 1.24
N GLU A 272 15.42 8.95 0.95
CA GLU A 272 15.96 9.59 -0.26
C GLU A 272 15.43 8.95 -1.54
N VAL A 273 15.44 7.61 -1.63
CA VAL A 273 14.87 6.88 -2.76
C VAL A 273 13.36 7.11 -2.87
N ALA A 274 12.63 7.10 -1.75
CA ALA A 274 11.20 7.34 -1.74
C ALA A 274 10.86 8.76 -2.24
N ARG A 275 11.59 9.79 -1.79
CA ARG A 275 11.44 11.17 -2.26
C ARG A 275 11.68 11.28 -3.76
N LYS A 276 12.82 10.77 -4.25
CA LYS A 276 13.12 10.81 -5.69
C LYS A 276 12.03 10.16 -6.53
N ARG A 277 11.50 9.03 -6.08
CA ARG A 277 10.40 8.35 -6.79
C ARG A 277 9.12 9.15 -6.79
N LEU A 278 8.76 9.79 -5.68
CA LEU A 278 7.61 10.70 -5.62
C LEU A 278 7.81 11.88 -6.57
N ASP A 279 9.01 12.46 -6.60
CA ASP A 279 9.36 13.55 -7.50
C ASP A 279 9.25 13.17 -8.98
N ASP A 280 9.43 11.89 -9.31
CA ASP A 280 9.32 11.33 -10.66
C ASP A 280 7.92 10.85 -11.04
N MET A 281 6.98 10.79 -10.08
CA MET A 281 5.60 10.43 -10.36
C MET A 281 4.91 11.54 -11.17
N LEU A 282 3.99 11.13 -12.04
CA LEU A 282 3.15 12.06 -12.82
C LEU A 282 2.30 12.92 -11.87
N TYR A 283 1.88 12.35 -10.75
CA TYR A 283 1.04 13.02 -9.77
C TYR A 283 1.14 12.34 -8.39
N VAL A 284 1.20 13.17 -7.35
CA VAL A 284 1.10 12.75 -5.94
C VAL A 284 0.05 13.63 -5.27
N GLY A 285 -1.03 13.01 -4.79
CA GLY A 285 -2.09 13.72 -4.05
C GLY A 285 -1.97 13.54 -2.54
N LEU A 286 -2.63 14.41 -1.78
CA LEU A 286 -2.72 14.34 -0.32
C LEU A 286 -4.17 14.14 0.11
N THR A 287 -4.37 13.30 1.13
CA THR A 287 -5.69 13.01 1.68
C THR A 287 -6.23 14.21 2.46
N GLU A 288 -5.37 14.87 3.22
CA GLU A 288 -5.67 16.08 3.99
C GLU A 288 -6.18 17.23 3.10
N ASP A 289 -5.60 17.38 1.90
CA ASP A 289 -5.98 18.41 0.92
C ASP A 289 -6.85 17.83 -0.20
N HIS A 290 -7.87 17.05 0.16
CA HIS A 290 -8.59 16.20 -0.79
C HIS A 290 -9.17 16.96 -2.00
N LYS A 291 -9.79 18.13 -1.76
CA LYS A 291 -10.42 18.94 -2.81
C LYS A 291 -9.39 19.46 -3.82
N GLU A 292 -8.29 20.01 -3.34
CA GLU A 292 -7.21 20.53 -4.19
C GLU A 292 -6.53 19.38 -4.93
N SER A 293 -6.22 18.31 -4.22
CA SER A 293 -5.65 17.09 -4.80
C SER A 293 -6.54 16.55 -5.92
N ALA A 294 -7.85 16.39 -5.70
CA ALA A 294 -8.79 15.89 -6.70
C ALA A 294 -8.91 16.82 -7.92
N THR A 295 -8.92 18.13 -7.70
CA THR A 295 -8.93 19.14 -8.78
C THR A 295 -7.67 19.03 -9.62
N MET A 296 -6.50 18.97 -8.98
CA MET A 296 -5.22 18.83 -9.65
C MET A 296 -5.12 17.49 -10.41
N PHE A 297 -5.64 16.40 -9.84
CA PHE A 297 -5.69 15.11 -10.52
C PHE A 297 -6.50 15.20 -11.83
N GLY A 298 -7.66 15.85 -11.80
CA GLY A 298 -8.47 16.09 -13.00
C GLY A 298 -7.70 16.89 -14.06
N ASN A 299 -7.00 17.95 -13.64
CA ASN A 299 -6.26 18.83 -14.54
C ASN A 299 -4.98 18.23 -15.11
N VAL A 300 -4.26 17.40 -14.34
CA VAL A 300 -2.97 16.81 -14.75
C VAL A 300 -3.17 15.44 -15.40
N VAL A 301 -3.88 14.54 -14.72
CA VAL A 301 -4.05 13.15 -15.18
C VAL A 301 -5.29 13.04 -16.06
N GLY A 302 -6.43 13.56 -15.58
CA GLY A 302 -7.71 13.47 -16.29
C GLY A 302 -7.65 14.04 -17.70
N SER A 303 -7.24 15.30 -17.85
CA SER A 303 -7.12 15.99 -19.13
C SER A 303 -6.28 15.21 -20.16
N GLN A 304 -5.14 14.66 -19.75
CA GLN A 304 -4.25 13.91 -20.62
C GLN A 304 -4.84 12.57 -21.05
N VAL A 305 -5.52 11.86 -20.14
CA VAL A 305 -6.21 10.61 -20.49
C VAL A 305 -7.27 10.87 -21.55
N ILE A 306 -8.07 11.92 -21.36
CA ILE A 306 -9.13 12.32 -22.30
C ILE A 306 -8.52 12.63 -23.68
N SER A 307 -7.48 13.48 -23.72
CA SER A 307 -6.78 13.85 -24.96
C SER A 307 -6.28 12.61 -25.71
N GLN A 308 -5.57 11.70 -25.02
CA GLN A 308 -5.03 10.48 -25.64
C GLN A 308 -6.10 9.50 -26.14
N LEU A 309 -7.28 9.48 -25.53
CA LEU A 309 -8.38 8.63 -25.99
C LEU A 309 -9.10 9.23 -27.20
N MET A 310 -9.27 10.54 -27.24
CA MET A 310 -9.87 11.24 -28.39
C MET A 310 -8.98 11.13 -29.65
N GLU A 311 -7.68 11.33 -29.51
CA GLU A 311 -6.73 11.18 -30.63
C GLU A 311 -6.71 9.76 -31.23
N LYS A 312 -7.03 8.73 -30.44
CA LYS A 312 -7.13 7.35 -30.91
C LYS A 312 -8.46 7.09 -31.61
N SER A 313 -9.58 7.63 -31.10
CA SER A 313 -10.88 7.47 -31.77
C SER A 313 -10.93 8.12 -33.14
N ASP A 314 -10.19 9.21 -33.35
CA ASP A 314 -10.13 9.88 -34.66
C ASP A 314 -9.28 9.12 -35.70
N LYS A 315 -8.50 8.13 -35.25
CA LYS A 315 -7.60 7.30 -36.10
C LYS A 315 -8.14 5.91 -36.42
N GLU A 316 -9.22 5.46 -35.76
CA GLU A 316 -9.85 4.16 -36.02
C GLU A 316 -11.21 4.36 -36.74
N PRO A 317 -11.44 3.76 -37.92
CA PRO A 317 -12.74 3.83 -38.58
C PRO A 317 -13.79 3.12 -37.72
N ALA A 318 -14.91 3.81 -37.48
CA ALA A 318 -15.96 3.38 -36.57
C ALA A 318 -16.49 1.97 -36.91
N VAL A 319 -16.23 1.00 -36.03
CA VAL A 319 -16.92 -0.30 -36.01
C VAL A 319 -17.73 -0.40 -34.72
N ASN A 320 -18.96 -0.86 -34.88
CA ASN A 320 -20.12 -0.63 -34.03
C ASN A 320 -20.05 -1.11 -32.56
N SER A 321 -20.69 -0.28 -31.74
CA SER A 321 -21.54 -0.58 -30.57
C SER A 321 -20.92 -0.68 -29.16
N LYS A 322 -21.57 0.05 -28.23
CA LYS A 322 -21.29 0.28 -26.79
C LYS A 322 -20.16 1.25 -26.40
N GLN A 323 -19.18 1.50 -27.25
CA GLN A 323 -18.07 2.42 -26.95
C GLN A 323 -18.49 3.91 -26.99
N GLY A 324 -19.54 4.24 -27.76
CA GLY A 324 -20.01 5.62 -27.93
C GLY A 324 -20.75 6.23 -26.73
N GLN A 325 -21.32 5.44 -25.82
CA GLN A 325 -22.14 5.97 -24.72
C GLN A 325 -21.30 6.61 -23.59
N ASN A 326 -20.16 6.01 -23.22
CA ASN A 326 -19.25 6.64 -22.24
C ASN A 326 -18.50 7.84 -22.82
N LEU A 327 -18.21 7.83 -24.13
CA LEU A 327 -17.52 8.94 -24.79
C LEU A 327 -18.42 10.18 -24.95
N HIS A 328 -19.72 9.98 -25.15
CA HIS A 328 -20.70 11.08 -25.21
C HIS A 328 -20.85 11.81 -23.87
N ILE A 329 -20.66 11.10 -22.75
CA ILE A 329 -20.65 11.68 -21.40
C ILE A 329 -19.39 12.53 -21.19
N LEU A 330 -18.22 12.07 -21.68
CA LEU A 330 -16.98 12.86 -21.62
C LEU A 330 -17.04 14.14 -22.46
N LYS A 331 -17.70 14.08 -23.63
CA LYS A 331 -17.90 15.24 -24.51
C LYS A 331 -18.83 16.30 -23.90
N SER A 332 -19.64 15.94 -22.90
CA SER A 332 -20.54 16.87 -22.20
C SER A 332 -19.98 17.48 -20.91
N LEU A 333 -18.74 17.14 -20.52
CA LEU A 333 -18.10 17.86 -19.39
C LEU A 333 -17.72 19.27 -19.85
N PRO A 334 -18.18 20.34 -19.17
CA PRO A 334 -17.77 21.69 -19.49
C PRO A 334 -16.26 21.84 -19.33
N SER A 335 -15.60 22.26 -20.40
CA SER A 335 -14.27 22.85 -20.34
C SER A 335 -14.35 24.12 -19.49
N SER A 336 -13.73 24.10 -18.31
CA SER A 336 -13.79 25.09 -17.22
C SER A 336 -14.89 24.86 -16.16
N ILE A 337 -14.47 24.39 -14.98
CA ILE A 337 -15.28 24.46 -13.77
C ILE A 337 -15.09 25.86 -13.19
N HIS A 338 -15.87 26.83 -13.66
CA HIS A 338 -16.14 28.04 -12.89
C HIS A 338 -17.22 27.73 -11.85
N LEU A 339 -16.80 27.50 -10.61
CA LEU A 339 -17.72 27.32 -9.47
C LEU A 339 -18.30 28.67 -9.08
N ASN A 340 -19.48 29.01 -9.63
CA ASN A 340 -20.33 30.03 -9.03
C ASN A 340 -21.05 29.46 -7.81
N ARG A 341 -21.03 30.27 -6.74
CA ARG A 341 -21.55 29.98 -5.42
C ARG A 341 -23.05 30.21 -5.40
N THR A 342 -23.83 29.13 -5.31
CA THR A 342 -25.22 29.18 -4.85
C THR A 342 -25.51 27.97 -3.98
N THR A 343 -25.92 28.27 -2.75
CA THR A 343 -26.46 27.36 -1.75
C THR A 343 -27.82 26.86 -2.19
N GLU A 344 -27.99 25.55 -2.33
CA GLU A 344 -29.30 24.90 -2.32
C GLU A 344 -29.19 23.49 -1.74
N ASN A 345 -30.07 23.22 -0.78
CA ASN A 345 -30.15 21.99 0.00
C ASN A 345 -30.49 20.80 -0.91
N MET A 346 -29.69 19.72 -0.84
CA MET A 346 -30.09 18.41 -1.33
C MET A 346 -30.01 17.39 -0.20
N ASN A 347 -31.16 16.81 0.08
CA ASN A 347 -31.34 15.66 0.95
C ASN A 347 -30.50 14.48 0.45
N ILE A 348 -29.71 13.91 1.36
CA ILE A 348 -28.93 12.71 1.13
C ILE A 348 -29.87 11.52 1.31
N GLU A 349 -30.23 10.86 0.21
CA GLU A 349 -30.73 9.49 0.26
C GLU A 349 -29.53 8.54 0.41
N ASP A 350 -29.60 7.77 1.49
CA ASP A 350 -28.63 6.78 1.94
C ASP A 350 -28.83 5.49 1.14
N ASP A 351 -27.98 5.23 0.15
CA ASP A 351 -27.95 3.93 -0.54
C ASP A 351 -26.93 3.01 0.15
N GLY A 352 -27.43 2.38 1.22
CA GLY A 352 -26.80 1.27 1.91
C GLY A 352 -26.69 0.07 0.98
N GLY A 353 -25.52 -0.07 0.34
CA GLY A 353 -25.14 -1.27 -0.41
C GLY A 353 -24.99 -2.49 0.50
N GLN A 354 -26.12 -3.16 0.70
CA GLN A 354 -26.31 -4.42 1.40
C GLN A 354 -25.47 -5.52 0.73
N ALA A 355 -24.40 -5.96 1.40
CA ALA A 355 -23.70 -7.18 1.02
C ALA A 355 -24.53 -8.37 1.49
N ASP A 356 -25.23 -9.00 0.55
CA ASP A 356 -26.03 -10.19 0.77
C ASP A 356 -25.23 -11.28 1.52
N ALA A 357 -25.72 -11.58 2.71
CA ALA A 357 -25.42 -12.80 3.43
C ALA A 357 -26.28 -13.92 2.83
N SER A 358 -25.69 -14.75 1.98
CA SER A 358 -26.25 -16.05 1.63
C SER A 358 -25.19 -17.14 1.85
N VAL A 359 -25.25 -17.65 3.09
CA VAL A 359 -24.80 -18.95 3.66
C VAL A 359 -23.35 -19.39 3.47
#